data_AF-A0A183K5T9-F1
#
_entry.id   AF-A0A183K5T9-F1
#
_cell.length_a   1.000
_cell.length_b   1.000
_cell.length_c   1.000
_cell.angle_alpha   90.00
_cell.angle_beta   90.00
_cell.angle_gamma   90.00
#
_symmetry.space_group_name_H-M   'P 1'
#
loop_
_entity.id
_entity.type
_entity.pdbx_description
1 polymer ?
#
loop_
_entity_poly.entity_id
_entity_poly.type
_entity_poly.pdbx_seq_one_letter_code
_entity_poly.pdbx_strand_id
1 'polypeptide(L)'
;MNLSKNHSHTSLPYDHNRVKLNRLNDSSQTDYINASFIDGYMRRRAYIAAQSPFDMLTIQDFWLMIFQCNIAQIVMLTNSIEDSTLKCCQYWPEVSEKEVLLNFILFLYL
;
A
#
# COMPACT_ATOMS: atom_id res chain seq x y z
N MET A 1 -13.91 -13.76 0.46
CA MET A 1 -12.72 -13.99 -0.39
C MET A 1 -11.57 -13.00 -0.13
N ASN A 2 -11.80 -11.77 0.37
CA ASN A 2 -10.70 -10.79 0.56
C ASN A 2 -10.14 -10.69 2.00
N LEU A 3 -10.65 -11.48 2.96
CA LEU A 3 -10.28 -11.36 4.38
C LEU A 3 -8.78 -11.56 4.62
N SER A 4 -8.15 -12.50 3.91
CA SER A 4 -6.71 -12.76 4.01
C SER A 4 -5.84 -11.62 3.47
N LYS A 5 -6.41 -10.65 2.76
CA LYS A 5 -5.70 -9.47 2.23
C LYS A 5 -5.72 -8.28 3.19
N ASN A 6 -6.17 -8.46 4.44
CA ASN A 6 -6.25 -7.38 5.43
C ASN A 6 -5.35 -7.66 6.63
N HIS A 7 -4.49 -6.70 6.98
CA HIS A 7 -3.64 -6.82 8.18
C HIS A 7 -4.49 -6.76 9.48
N SER A 8 -5.64 -6.09 9.44
CA SER A 8 -6.59 -5.99 10.55
C SER A 8 -8.03 -6.21 10.05
N HIS A 9 -8.87 -6.83 10.88
CA HIS A 9 -10.30 -6.98 10.61
C HIS A 9 -11.11 -5.69 10.85
N THR A 10 -10.53 -4.70 11.53
CA THR A 10 -11.22 -3.45 11.91
C THR A 10 -10.94 -2.30 10.95
N SER A 11 -9.78 -2.32 10.28
CA SER A 11 -9.34 -1.25 9.39
C SER A 11 -9.51 -1.68 7.93
N LEU A 12 -10.71 -1.44 7.39
CA LEU A 12 -11.10 -1.81 6.03
C LEU A 12 -11.38 -0.55 5.19
N PRO A 13 -11.12 -0.57 3.87
CA PRO A 13 -11.40 0.56 3.01
C PRO A 13 -12.92 0.64 2.74
N TYR A 14 -13.44 1.86 2.55
CA TYR A 14 -14.84 2.02 2.15
C TYR A 14 -15.00 1.70 0.65
N ASP A 15 -16.13 1.09 0.29
CA ASP A 15 -16.38 0.68 -1.10
C ASP A 15 -16.38 1.84 -2.10
N HIS A 16 -16.78 3.04 -1.67
CA HIS A 16 -16.94 4.20 -2.55
C HIS A 16 -15.60 4.86 -2.93
N ASN A 17 -14.54 4.69 -2.13
CA ASN A 17 -13.23 5.29 -2.38
C ASN A 17 -12.07 4.29 -2.38
N ARG A 18 -12.32 2.99 -2.22
CA ARG A 18 -11.27 1.97 -2.35
C ARG A 18 -10.59 2.03 -3.72
N VAL A 19 -9.29 1.75 -3.72
CA VAL A 19 -8.55 1.50 -4.95
C VAL A 19 -8.97 0.14 -5.52
N LYS A 20 -9.13 0.04 -6.83
CA LYS A 20 -9.47 -1.21 -7.52
C LYS A 20 -8.33 -1.57 -8.46
N LEU A 21 -7.81 -2.78 -8.33
CA LEU A 21 -6.78 -3.30 -9.21
C LEU A 21 -7.40 -3.79 -10.51
N ASN A 22 -6.90 -3.31 -11.63
CA ASN A 22 -7.31 -3.80 -12.95
C ASN A 22 -6.51 -5.06 -13.29
N ARG A 23 -7.11 -6.23 -13.15
CA ARG A 23 -6.47 -7.49 -13.54
C ARG A 23 -7.01 -7.96 -14.87
N LEU A 24 -6.18 -8.69 -15.62
CA LEU A 24 -6.60 -9.32 -16.87
C LEU A 24 -7.77 -10.29 -16.60
N ASN A 25 -8.73 -10.33 -17.53
CA ASN A 25 -10.01 -11.02 -17.39
C ASN A 25 -9.93 -12.51 -17.04
N ASP A 26 -8.77 -13.15 -17.21
CA ASP A 26 -8.55 -14.58 -16.96
C ASP A 26 -7.86 -14.86 -15.61
N SER A 27 -7.67 -13.84 -14.77
CA SER A 27 -7.07 -14.04 -13.44
C SER A 27 -8.12 -14.45 -12.42
N SER A 28 -7.86 -15.51 -11.65
CA SER A 28 -8.65 -15.89 -10.47
C SER A 28 -8.49 -14.92 -9.28
N GLN A 29 -7.75 -13.83 -9.47
CA GLN A 29 -7.38 -12.87 -8.43
C GLN A 29 -8.40 -11.74 -8.35
N THR A 30 -8.70 -11.29 -7.14
CA THR A 30 -9.70 -10.24 -6.89
C THR A 30 -9.16 -8.84 -7.22
N ASP A 31 -10.04 -7.90 -7.55
CA ASP A 31 -9.72 -6.47 -7.76
C ASP A 31 -9.36 -5.72 -6.46
N TYR A 32 -9.33 -6.44 -5.33
CA TYR A 32 -9.22 -5.88 -4.00
C TYR A 32 -7.78 -5.66 -3.58
N ILE A 33 -7.54 -4.47 -3.05
CA ILE A 33 -6.42 -4.10 -2.20
C ILE A 33 -6.96 -3.22 -1.07
N ASN A 34 -6.42 -3.36 0.14
CA ASN A 34 -6.77 -2.49 1.26
C ASN A 34 -6.08 -1.13 1.12
N ALA A 35 -6.65 -0.29 0.27
CA ALA A 35 -6.21 1.07 0.02
C ALA A 35 -7.39 1.94 -0.40
N SER A 36 -7.34 3.23 -0.06
CA SER A 36 -8.39 4.21 -0.36
C SER A 36 -7.80 5.47 -0.96
N PHE A 37 -8.48 6.03 -1.96
CA PHE A 37 -8.17 7.37 -2.45
C PHE A 37 -8.59 8.42 -1.42
N ILE A 38 -7.71 9.38 -1.16
CA ILE A 38 -7.93 10.50 -0.24
C ILE A 38 -7.80 11.81 -1.03
N ASP A 39 -8.74 12.71 -0.81
CA ASP A 39 -8.70 14.05 -1.39
C ASP A 39 -7.65 14.91 -0.67
N GLY A 40 -6.89 15.67 -1.43
CA GLY A 40 -6.03 16.72 -0.91
C GLY A 40 -6.75 18.06 -0.89
N TYR A 41 -6.08 19.09 -0.38
CA TYR A 41 -6.67 20.43 -0.21
C TYR A 41 -7.33 20.99 -1.49
N MET A 42 -6.68 20.83 -2.65
CA MET A 42 -7.15 21.35 -3.94
C MET A 42 -7.20 20.30 -5.05
N ARG A 43 -7.11 19.00 -4.70
CA ARG A 43 -7.04 17.92 -5.69
C ARG A 43 -7.79 16.70 -5.17
N ARG A 44 -8.82 16.27 -5.92
CA ARG A 44 -9.47 14.99 -5.64
C ARG A 44 -8.53 13.83 -5.89
N ARG A 45 -8.61 12.79 -5.05
CA ARG A 45 -7.77 11.58 -5.12
C ARG A 45 -6.28 11.94 -5.21
N ALA A 46 -5.84 12.90 -4.41
CA ALA A 46 -4.46 13.36 -4.38
C ALA A 46 -3.52 12.32 -3.78
N TYR A 47 -4.03 11.53 -2.83
CA TYR A 47 -3.26 10.52 -2.11
C TYR A 47 -3.95 9.17 -2.15
N ILE A 48 -3.17 8.14 -1.84
CA ILE A 48 -3.67 6.80 -1.55
C ILE A 48 -3.20 6.45 -0.14
N ALA A 49 -4.14 6.25 0.76
CA ALA A 49 -3.87 5.64 2.06
C ALA A 49 -4.00 4.13 1.90
N ALA A 50 -2.91 3.39 2.12
CA ALA A 50 -2.85 1.95 1.96
C ALA A 50 -2.31 1.27 3.23
N GLN A 51 -2.76 0.05 3.49
CA GLN A 51 -2.12 -0.79 4.51
C GLN A 51 -0.68 -1.14 4.07
N SER A 52 0.20 -1.37 5.04
CA SER A 52 1.53 -1.93 4.79
C SER A 52 1.41 -3.35 4.21
N PRO A 53 2.16 -3.69 3.14
CA PRO A 53 2.25 -5.07 2.67
C PRO A 53 2.85 -5.96 3.76
N PHE A 54 2.28 -7.14 3.98
CA PHE A 54 2.69 -8.04 5.08
C PHE A 54 2.92 -9.48 4.65
N ASP A 55 2.70 -9.80 3.37
CA ASP A 55 3.01 -11.10 2.77
C ASP A 55 3.32 -10.94 1.27
N MET A 56 3.75 -12.01 0.61
CA MET A 56 4.12 -11.95 -0.81
C MET A 56 2.95 -11.55 -1.72
N LEU A 57 1.72 -11.97 -1.39
CA LEU A 57 0.54 -11.68 -2.21
C LEU A 57 0.19 -10.18 -2.13
N THR A 58 0.22 -9.59 -0.94
CA THR A 58 -0.05 -8.17 -0.72
C THR A 58 1.07 -7.28 -1.26
N ILE A 59 2.32 -7.75 -1.29
CA ILE A 59 3.43 -7.05 -1.97
C ILE A 59 3.18 -6.96 -3.49
N GLN A 60 2.74 -8.05 -4.12
CA GLN A 60 2.43 -8.05 -5.56
C GLN A 60 1.29 -7.07 -5.86
N ASP A 61 0.23 -7.09 -5.06
CA ASP A 61 -0.91 -6.19 -5.18
C ASP A 61 -0.51 -4.72 -4.97
N PHE A 62 0.39 -4.46 -4.02
CA PHE A 62 0.93 -3.14 -3.74
C PHE A 62 1.73 -2.58 -4.94
N TRP A 63 2.62 -3.36 -5.53
CA TRP A 63 3.35 -2.93 -6.73
C TRP A 63 2.44 -2.77 -7.95
N LEU A 64 1.43 -3.63 -8.10
CA LEU A 64 0.43 -3.48 -9.16
C LEU A 64 -0.35 -2.16 -9.00
N MET A 65 -0.75 -1.82 -7.77
CA MET A 65 -1.39 -0.54 -7.46
C MET A 65 -0.49 0.65 -7.85
N ILE A 66 0.78 0.61 -7.46
CA ILE A 66 1.77 1.67 -7.76
C ILE A 66 1.88 1.88 -9.26
N PHE A 67 2.05 0.80 -10.02
CA PHE A 67 2.15 0.85 -11.47
C PHE A 67 0.88 1.42 -12.11
N GLN A 68 -0.29 0.90 -11.76
CA GLN A 68 -1.57 1.29 -12.37
C GLN A 68 -2.01 2.71 -12.02
N CYS A 69 -1.70 3.17 -10.81
CA CYS A 69 -2.03 4.52 -10.37
C CYS A 69 -0.94 5.54 -10.73
N ASN A 70 0.14 5.12 -11.41
CA ASN A 70 1.28 5.96 -11.77
C ASN A 70 1.85 6.71 -10.55
N ILE A 71 2.08 5.98 -9.46
CA ILE A 71 2.60 6.53 -8.20
C ILE A 71 4.10 6.79 -8.35
N ALA A 72 4.51 8.04 -8.16
CA ALA A 72 5.93 8.44 -8.22
C ALA A 72 6.62 8.46 -6.86
N GLN A 73 5.87 8.52 -5.77
CA GLN A 73 6.39 8.68 -4.41
C GLN A 73 5.62 7.79 -3.43
N ILE A 74 6.36 7.09 -2.57
CA ILE A 74 5.82 6.23 -1.53
C ILE A 74 6.35 6.75 -0.19
N VAL A 75 5.45 7.03 0.74
CA VAL A 75 5.78 7.45 2.11
C VAL A 75 5.38 6.32 3.06
N MET A 76 6.37 5.68 3.69
CA MET A 76 6.16 4.64 4.70
C MET A 76 6.23 5.25 6.09
N LEU A 77 5.19 5.03 6.90
CA LEU A 77 5.05 5.66 8.23
C LEU A 77 5.29 4.69 9.40
N THR A 78 5.71 3.45 9.13
CA THR A 78 5.92 2.39 10.14
C THR A 78 7.27 1.72 9.92
N ASN A 79 7.81 1.09 10.96
CA ASN A 79 8.98 0.21 10.82
C ASN A 79 8.53 -1.18 10.37
N SER A 80 9.41 -1.93 9.72
CA SER A 80 9.11 -3.31 9.31
C SER A 80 8.79 -4.21 10.51
N ILE A 81 9.46 -3.99 11.64
CA ILE A 81 9.27 -4.71 12.90
C ILE A 81 9.03 -3.68 14.00
N GLU A 82 7.95 -3.86 14.75
CA GLU A 82 7.62 -3.09 15.96
C GLU A 82 7.24 -4.08 17.06
N ASP A 83 7.79 -3.92 18.26
CA ASP A 83 7.55 -4.82 19.40
C ASP A 83 7.72 -6.32 19.05
N SER A 84 8.78 -6.65 18.29
CA SER A 84 9.06 -7.99 17.77
C SER A 84 7.98 -8.58 16.85
N THR A 85 7.02 -7.76 16.42
CA THR A 85 5.95 -8.15 15.51
C THR A 85 6.23 -7.56 14.12
N LEU A 86 6.14 -8.41 13.09
CA LEU A 86 6.23 -7.96 11.70
C LEU A 86 5.00 -7.09 11.36
N LYS A 87 5.22 -5.81 11.06
CA LYS A 87 4.19 -4.83 10.67
C LYS A 87 4.19 -4.54 9.18
N CYS A 88 5.36 -4.63 8.56
CA CYS A 88 5.53 -4.44 7.14
C CYS A 88 6.62 -5.37 6.62
N CYS A 89 6.32 -6.11 5.57
CA CYS A 89 7.33 -6.80 4.79
C CYS A 89 8.13 -5.78 3.99
N GLN A 90 9.43 -6.05 3.83
CA GLN A 90 10.25 -5.29 2.90
C GLN A 90 9.76 -5.56 1.47
N TYR A 91 9.29 -4.51 0.80
CA TYR A 91 8.76 -4.59 -0.56
C TYR A 91 9.71 -3.97 -1.60
N TRP A 92 10.86 -3.46 -1.18
CA TRP A 92 11.90 -2.88 -2.02
C TRP A 92 13.16 -3.76 -2.02
N PRO A 93 14.02 -3.70 -3.06
CA PRO A 93 15.24 -4.51 -3.11
C PRO A 93 16.18 -4.17 -1.95
N GLU A 94 16.88 -5.18 -1.42
CA GLU A 94 18.03 -4.95 -0.53
C GLU A 94 19.14 -4.31 -1.36
N VAL A 95 19.46 -3.06 -1.08
CA VAL A 95 20.62 -2.39 -1.69
C VAL A 95 21.83 -2.74 -0.84
N SER A 96 22.84 -3.37 -1.43
CA SER A 96 24.06 -3.80 -0.75
C SER A 96 24.96 -2.65 -0.29
N GLU A 97 24.64 -1.40 -0.60
CA GLU A 97 25.31 -0.20 -0.10
C GLU A 97 24.26 0.85 0.26
N LYS A 98 24.54 1.63 1.31
CA LYS A 98 23.62 2.63 1.91
C LYS A 98 23.37 3.83 0.98
N GLU A 99 22.80 3.62 -0.20
CA GLU A 99 22.07 4.67 -0.90
C GLU A 99 20.62 4.62 -0.46
N VAL A 100 20.43 5.14 0.75
CA VAL A 100 19.14 5.60 1.22
C VAL A 100 18.74 6.78 0.34
N LEU A 101 18.11 6.49 -0.81
CA LEU A 101 17.32 7.49 -1.53
C LEU A 101 15.98 7.70 -0.79
N LEU A 102 16.04 8.00 0.52
CA LEU A 102 14.95 8.62 1.27
C LEU A 102 14.98 10.12 0.98
N ASN A 103 14.67 10.49 -0.26
CA ASN A 103 14.36 11.87 -0.56
C ASN A 103 12.87 12.13 -0.22
N PHE A 104 12.69 12.73 0.96
CA PHE A 104 11.63 13.62 1.42
C PHE A 104 10.38 13.08 2.15
N ILE A 105 10.52 13.16 3.48
CA ILE A 105 9.62 13.53 4.60
C ILE A 105 8.29 14.26 4.25
N LEU A 106 7.16 13.80 4.80
CA LEU A 106 6.30 14.53 5.76
C LEU A 106 5.19 13.64 6.38
N PHE A 107 5.02 13.80 7.68
CA PHE A 107 4.06 13.11 8.57
C PHE A 107 2.61 13.54 8.33
N LEU A 108 1.67 12.63 8.58
CA LEU A 108 0.49 12.98 9.38
C LEU A 108 -0.02 11.74 10.14
N TYR A 109 0.07 11.82 11.46
CA TYR A 109 -0.67 11.01 12.41
C TYR A 109 -2.14 11.46 12.32
N LEU A 110 -3.07 10.53 12.14
CA LEU A 110 -4.43 10.69 12.62
C LEU A 110 -4.66 9.61 13.69
#